data_AF-A0A817V249-F1
#
_entry.id   AF-A0A817V249-F1
#
_cell.length_a   1.000
_cell.length_b   1.000
_cell.length_c   1.000
_cell.angle_alpha   90.00
_cell.angle_beta   90.00
_cell.angle_gamma   90.00
#
_symmetry.space_group_name_H-M   'P 1'
#
loop_
_entity.id
_entity.type
_entity.pdbx_description
1 polymer ?
#
loop_
_entity_poly.entity_id
_entity_poly.type
_entity_poly.pdbx_seq_one_letter_code
_entity_poly.pdbx_strand_id
1 'polypeptide(L)'
;MCRTSSNAVIVTIARSPCSVQTINRTHITCATGSYQYRSIRASIKVFINGSGYAVGSVDFQYIDLWSSPWTWDGQEPPEAATLVVIDSYVTVYLDIKTPILTVLVIDNATLIFDDSQDVALNVEYIVIVNGGQLQVGTGLNPFQHRGIITMHGHLRSIELPIYGAKVLALRDGIVDMHGTPTIRTWTQLGVTALNGSSTITLVQPVDWAIDSQIVIATTGDRFSQKESEVRRITNISSDGLLTNPNNIVELNAVAGTTHYGYWYRLGDKPEGLSLAKNSDYCPNRQPLGSFYNNSVHSTGRFGVWVYPEYAPTIMGNCSGLYPMKATFDGLTSWKNNRGIEIVMSRTIQIKNAVVFDNADFGIGYITAFDHQTTNPLHLRTAFYDVDNGSVISDSVIVGDAGISSDPIVPITAGLVGK
;
A
#
# COMPACT_ATOMS: atom_id res chain seq x y z
N MET A 1 7.75 48.82 9.48
CA MET A 1 8.87 48.62 10.43
C MET A 1 8.62 47.32 11.18
N CYS A 2 9.50 46.32 11.04
CA CYS A 2 9.38 45.07 11.79
C CYS A 2 9.73 45.35 13.26
N ARG A 3 8.75 45.24 14.16
CA ARG A 3 8.97 45.39 15.61
C ARG A 3 9.48 44.05 16.14
N THR A 4 10.76 43.99 16.47
CA THR A 4 11.44 42.76 16.95
C THR A 4 11.50 42.66 18.48
N SER A 5 10.74 43.50 19.18
CA SER A 5 10.69 43.50 20.66
C SER A 5 9.58 42.56 21.14
N SER A 6 9.92 41.62 22.02
CA SER A 6 8.98 40.68 22.65
C SER A 6 7.84 41.38 23.39
N ASN A 7 8.09 42.56 23.96
CA ASN A 7 7.09 43.34 24.69
C ASN A 7 6.06 44.04 23.79
N ALA A 8 6.22 43.98 22.47
CA ALA A 8 5.31 44.62 21.51
C ALA A 8 4.23 43.65 20.96
N VAL A 9 4.30 42.36 21.30
CA VAL A 9 3.44 41.32 20.73
C VAL A 9 2.79 40.50 21.84
N ILE A 10 1.46 40.38 21.80
CA ILE A 10 0.67 39.56 22.72
C ILE A 10 0.02 38.46 21.90
N VAL A 11 0.28 37.20 22.26
CA VAL A 11 -0.36 36.04 21.63
C VAL A 11 -1.31 35.40 22.64
N THR A 12 -2.55 35.13 22.23
CA THR A 12 -3.57 34.49 23.08
C THR A 12 -4.30 33.40 22.31
N ILE A 13 -4.62 32.31 23.00
CA ILE A 13 -5.38 31.17 22.48
C ILE A 13 -6.46 30.85 23.50
N ALA A 14 -7.74 30.86 23.11
CA ALA A 14 -8.87 30.68 24.04
C ALA A 14 -8.82 31.61 25.29
N ARG A 15 -8.24 32.82 25.16
CA ARG A 15 -7.94 33.77 26.26
C ARG A 15 -6.82 33.34 27.24
N SER A 16 -6.19 32.19 27.02
CA SER A 16 -4.94 31.82 27.69
C SER A 16 -3.75 32.52 27.01
N PRO A 17 -2.82 33.11 27.78
CA PRO A 17 -1.63 33.76 27.22
C PRO A 17 -0.65 32.73 26.64
N CYS A 18 -0.02 33.07 25.52
CA CYS A 18 1.13 32.34 24.98
C CYS A 18 2.38 33.21 25.19
N SER A 19 3.27 32.77 26.08
CA SER A 19 4.48 33.50 26.47
C SER A 19 5.47 33.54 25.32
N VAL A 20 5.63 34.70 24.69
CA VAL A 20 6.49 34.89 23.52
C VAL A 20 7.95 34.68 23.88
N GLN A 21 8.62 33.77 23.16
CA GLN A 21 10.02 33.43 23.36
C GLN A 21 10.91 34.13 22.33
N THR A 22 10.57 34.04 21.04
CA THR A 22 11.36 34.64 19.96
C THR A 22 10.46 35.27 18.90
N ILE A 23 10.93 36.37 18.30
CA ILE A 23 10.26 37.06 17.20
C ILE A 23 11.29 37.35 16.12
N ASN A 24 11.00 36.95 14.89
CA ASN A 24 11.73 37.40 13.71
C ASN A 24 10.75 38.03 12.69
N ARG A 25 11.23 38.32 11.47
CA ARG A 25 10.41 39.01 10.46
C ARG A 25 9.25 38.19 9.92
N THR A 26 9.29 36.86 10.06
CA THR A 26 8.34 35.91 9.47
C THR A 26 7.71 34.96 10.48
N HIS A 27 8.24 34.85 11.70
CA HIS A 27 7.83 33.88 12.71
C HIS A 27 7.77 34.50 14.11
N ILE A 28 6.77 34.06 14.88
CA ILE A 28 6.65 34.27 16.32
C ILE A 28 6.62 32.89 16.97
N THR A 29 7.52 32.64 17.91
CA THR A 29 7.53 31.42 18.72
C THR A 29 7.10 31.76 20.14
N CYS A 30 6.13 31.05 20.69
CA CYS A 30 5.65 31.26 22.04
C CYS A 30 5.33 29.93 22.72
N ALA A 31 5.45 29.88 24.05
CA ALA A 31 5.01 28.75 24.86
C ALA A 31 3.56 28.95 25.27
N THR A 32 2.69 28.02 24.90
CA THR A 32 1.26 28.08 25.22
C THR A 32 1.04 27.94 26.73
N GLY A 33 0.23 28.83 27.31
CA GLY A 33 -0.22 28.69 28.69
C GLY A 33 -1.25 27.58 28.83
N SER A 34 -1.42 27.08 30.06
CA SER A 34 -2.46 26.12 30.40
C SER A 34 -3.86 26.71 30.18
N TYR A 35 -4.81 25.89 29.77
CA TYR A 35 -6.23 26.25 29.75
C TYR A 35 -6.93 25.55 30.92
N GLN A 36 -7.70 26.29 31.72
CA GLN A 36 -8.27 25.81 32.98
C GLN A 36 -9.66 25.16 32.84
N TYR A 37 -10.20 25.14 31.63
CA TYR A 37 -11.50 24.54 31.35
C TYR A 37 -11.32 23.32 30.43
N ARG A 38 -12.43 22.75 29.95
CA ARG A 38 -12.43 21.56 29.09
C ARG A 38 -11.73 21.80 27.75
N SER A 39 -11.33 20.71 27.09
CA SER A 39 -10.88 20.69 25.70
C SER A 39 -11.64 21.70 24.80
N ILE A 40 -10.91 22.56 24.08
CA ILE A 40 -11.50 23.60 23.23
C ILE A 40 -10.68 23.82 21.96
N ARG A 41 -11.37 24.00 20.84
CA ARG A 41 -10.78 24.55 19.60
C ARG A 41 -10.94 26.06 19.59
N ALA A 42 -9.84 26.79 19.41
CA ALA A 42 -9.85 28.25 19.37
C ALA A 42 -8.82 28.80 18.38
N SER A 43 -9.21 29.84 17.65
CA SER A 43 -8.30 30.53 16.75
C SER A 43 -7.19 31.26 17.52
N ILE A 44 -5.99 31.23 16.96
CA ILE A 44 -4.82 31.91 17.52
C ILE A 44 -4.96 33.42 17.27
N LYS A 45 -4.89 34.23 18.33
CA LYS A 45 -5.00 35.69 18.23
C LYS A 45 -3.65 36.34 18.55
N VAL A 46 -3.17 37.16 17.63
CA VAL A 46 -1.92 37.92 17.78
C VAL A 46 -2.26 39.40 17.79
N PHE A 47 -1.88 40.10 18.85
CA PHE A 47 -1.98 41.55 18.95
C PHE A 47 -0.58 42.16 18.86
N ILE A 48 -0.40 43.09 17.92
CA ILE A 48 0.84 43.85 17.76
C ILE A 48 0.54 45.28 18.19
N ASN A 49 1.23 45.74 19.23
CA ASN A 49 1.03 47.09 19.77
C ASN A 49 1.27 48.14 18.66
N GLY A 50 0.29 49.02 18.43
CA GLY A 50 0.30 50.03 17.38
C GLY A 50 0.03 49.53 15.96
N SER A 51 -0.29 48.25 15.75
CA SER A 51 -0.65 47.69 14.44
C SER A 51 -1.98 46.92 14.44
N GLY A 52 -2.47 46.46 15.60
CA GLY A 52 -3.80 45.88 15.75
C GLY A 52 -3.79 44.36 15.94
N TYR A 53 -4.94 43.71 15.69
CA TYR A 53 -5.15 42.28 15.86
C TYR A 53 -5.03 41.53 14.53
N ALA A 54 -4.37 40.38 14.57
CA ALA A 54 -4.41 39.35 13.55
C ALA A 54 -5.02 38.08 14.14
N VAL A 55 -5.85 37.40 13.36
CA VAL A 55 -6.42 36.09 13.71
C VAL A 55 -5.84 35.07 12.73
N GLY A 56 -5.29 33.99 13.25
CA GLY A 56 -4.74 32.91 12.44
C GLY A 56 -5.84 32.25 11.59
N SER A 57 -5.44 31.73 10.43
CA SER A 57 -6.30 30.90 9.57
C SER A 57 -6.40 29.44 10.05
N VAL A 58 -5.74 29.11 11.15
CA VAL A 58 -5.70 27.78 11.76
C VAL A 58 -6.17 27.89 13.21
N ASP A 59 -6.91 26.88 13.64
CA ASP A 59 -7.33 26.75 15.04
C ASP A 59 -6.31 25.92 15.82
N PHE A 60 -6.13 26.27 17.09
CA PHE A 60 -5.39 25.48 18.06
C PHE A 60 -6.39 24.73 18.95
N GLN A 61 -6.11 23.46 19.24
CA GLN A 61 -6.94 22.67 20.14
C GLN A 61 -6.19 22.40 21.44
N TYR A 62 -6.80 22.80 22.57
CA TYR A 62 -6.43 22.26 23.88
C TYR A 62 -7.07 20.88 24.02
N ILE A 63 -6.27 19.88 24.39
CA ILE A 63 -6.64 18.47 24.43
C ILE A 63 -6.17 17.88 25.76
N ASP A 64 -6.97 16.96 26.31
CA ASP A 64 -6.70 16.27 27.55
C ASP A 64 -5.89 14.99 27.29
N LEU A 65 -4.79 14.76 28.02
CA LEU A 65 -3.98 13.53 27.90
C LEU A 65 -4.52 12.44 28.83
N TRP A 66 -4.62 11.20 28.37
CA TRP A 66 -5.08 10.08 29.20
C TRP A 66 -4.23 9.90 30.46
N SER A 67 -2.92 10.13 30.38
CA SER A 67 -2.02 10.07 31.54
C SER A 67 -2.24 11.18 32.58
N SER A 68 -2.95 12.25 32.22
CA SER A 68 -3.12 13.42 33.07
C SER A 68 -4.20 13.17 34.13
N PRO A 69 -3.92 13.43 35.42
CA PRO A 69 -4.95 13.38 36.45
C PRO A 69 -6.12 14.35 36.22
N TRP A 70 -5.88 15.43 35.48
CA TRP A 70 -6.91 16.43 35.15
C TRP A 70 -8.01 15.89 34.24
N THR A 71 -7.71 14.85 33.46
CA THR A 71 -8.69 14.13 32.64
C THR A 71 -9.67 13.34 33.51
N TRP A 72 -9.24 12.97 34.72
CA TRP A 72 -9.96 12.09 35.65
C TRP A 72 -10.32 12.81 36.95
N ASP A 73 -10.74 14.08 36.85
CA ASP A 73 -11.18 14.91 37.99
C ASP A 73 -10.15 15.02 39.13
N GLY A 74 -8.86 15.01 38.78
CA GLY A 74 -7.73 15.09 39.70
C GLY A 74 -7.31 13.75 40.32
N GLN A 75 -7.87 12.63 39.86
CA GLN A 75 -7.47 11.28 40.24
C GLN A 75 -6.43 10.70 39.28
N GLU A 76 -5.75 9.64 39.71
CA GLU A 76 -4.87 8.87 38.82
C GLU A 76 -5.66 8.25 37.64
N PRO A 77 -5.00 7.97 36.50
CA PRO A 77 -5.63 7.32 35.36
C PRO A 77 -6.31 5.98 35.71
N PRO A 78 -7.36 5.59 34.97
CA PRO A 78 -8.16 4.41 35.29
C PRO A 78 -7.33 3.13 35.46
N GLU A 79 -7.56 2.43 36.57
CA GLU A 79 -6.92 1.15 36.89
C GLU A 79 -7.53 -0.03 36.13
N ALA A 80 -6.91 -1.20 36.27
CA ALA A 80 -7.42 -2.43 35.67
C ALA A 80 -8.84 -2.78 36.15
N ALA A 81 -9.61 -3.45 35.29
CA ALA A 81 -10.96 -3.92 35.54
C ALA A 81 -11.98 -2.81 35.88
N THR A 82 -11.73 -1.58 35.46
CA THR A 82 -12.66 -0.46 35.65
C THR A 82 -13.54 -0.23 34.42
N LEU A 83 -14.71 0.38 34.64
CA LEU A 83 -15.54 0.96 33.60
C LEU A 83 -15.15 2.43 33.44
N VAL A 84 -14.74 2.81 32.23
CA VAL A 84 -14.31 4.15 31.87
C VAL A 84 -15.33 4.75 30.91
N VAL A 85 -15.79 5.97 31.19
CA VAL A 85 -16.66 6.74 30.29
C VAL A 85 -15.92 8.03 29.92
N ILE A 86 -15.80 8.27 28.61
CA ILE A 86 -15.36 9.55 28.07
C ILE A 86 -16.60 10.21 27.49
N ASP A 87 -17.01 11.35 28.06
CA ASP A 87 -18.23 12.04 27.67
C ASP A 87 -18.08 13.57 27.53
N SER A 88 -19.19 14.27 27.29
CA SER A 88 -19.27 15.74 27.40
C SER A 88 -18.45 16.53 26.37
N TYR A 89 -18.43 16.10 25.11
CA TYR A 89 -17.74 16.79 24.00
C TYR A 89 -16.24 17.01 24.21
N VAL A 90 -15.60 16.22 25.07
CA VAL A 90 -14.15 16.31 25.31
C VAL A 90 -13.36 15.52 24.27
N THR A 91 -12.11 15.91 24.07
CA THR A 91 -11.16 15.16 23.24
C THR A 91 -10.03 14.68 24.15
N VAL A 92 -9.82 13.36 24.21
CA VAL A 92 -8.76 12.74 25.00
C VAL A 92 -7.74 12.11 24.07
N TYR A 93 -6.46 12.36 24.33
CA TYR A 93 -5.33 11.69 23.69
C TYR A 93 -4.90 10.50 24.53
N LEU A 94 -4.99 9.29 23.96
CA LEU A 94 -4.39 8.11 24.54
C LEU A 94 -2.88 8.16 24.30
N ASP A 95 -2.15 8.61 25.31
CA ASP A 95 -0.69 8.82 25.28
C ASP A 95 0.08 7.74 26.05
N ILE A 96 -0.60 6.89 26.81
CA ILE A 96 0.00 5.79 27.57
C ILE A 96 -0.69 4.46 27.30
N LYS A 97 0.00 3.36 27.57
CA LYS A 97 -0.60 2.03 27.56
C LYS A 97 -1.61 1.90 28.70
N THR A 98 -2.85 1.54 28.39
CA THR A 98 -3.85 1.29 29.43
C THR A 98 -3.61 -0.05 30.14
N PRO A 99 -4.00 -0.20 31.42
CA PRO A 99 -4.28 -1.52 31.98
C PRO A 99 -5.47 -2.17 31.25
N ILE A 100 -5.77 -3.43 31.56
CA ILE A 100 -6.94 -4.11 30.98
C ILE A 100 -8.20 -3.51 31.59
N LEU A 101 -8.88 -2.62 30.86
CA LEU A 101 -10.14 -2.01 31.25
C LEU A 101 -11.29 -3.00 31.05
N THR A 102 -12.33 -2.94 31.88
CA THR A 102 -13.53 -3.76 31.66
C THR A 102 -14.35 -3.16 30.53
N VAL A 103 -14.87 -1.94 30.68
CA VAL A 103 -15.62 -1.28 29.60
C VAL A 103 -15.04 0.10 29.34
N LEU A 104 -14.86 0.45 28.07
CA LEU A 104 -14.62 1.82 27.60
C LEU A 104 -15.86 2.31 26.86
N VAL A 105 -16.52 3.33 27.38
CA VAL A 105 -17.62 4.02 26.70
C VAL A 105 -17.12 5.36 26.17
N ILE A 106 -17.31 5.60 24.87
CA ILE A 106 -17.06 6.90 24.24
C ILE A 106 -18.44 7.47 23.86
N ASP A 107 -18.94 8.39 24.68
CA ASP A 107 -20.29 8.95 24.58
C ASP A 107 -20.21 10.43 24.19
N ASN A 108 -20.51 10.76 22.93
CA ASN A 108 -20.51 12.15 22.46
C ASN A 108 -19.17 12.88 22.78
N ALA A 109 -18.07 12.15 22.63
CA ALA A 109 -16.70 12.58 22.90
C ALA A 109 -15.72 11.94 21.91
N THR A 110 -14.45 12.34 21.92
CA THR A 110 -13.43 11.82 21.00
C THR A 110 -12.25 11.24 21.77
N LEU A 111 -11.89 9.99 21.49
CA LEU A 111 -10.63 9.38 21.90
C LEU A 111 -9.70 9.29 20.68
N ILE A 112 -8.52 9.88 20.76
CA ILE A 112 -7.52 9.90 19.70
C ILE A 112 -6.26 9.19 20.19
N PHE A 113 -5.68 8.32 19.38
CA PHE A 113 -4.38 7.71 19.68
C PHE A 113 -3.27 8.72 19.43
N ASP A 114 -2.40 8.92 20.43
CA ASP A 114 -1.24 9.77 20.27
C ASP A 114 -0.19 9.09 19.37
N ASP A 115 0.24 9.80 18.33
CA ASP A 115 1.21 9.33 17.34
C ASP A 115 2.63 9.82 17.65
N SER A 116 2.92 10.15 18.91
CA SER A 116 4.28 10.45 19.36
C SER A 116 5.10 9.19 19.67
N GLN A 117 4.42 8.06 19.87
CA GLN A 117 5.01 6.77 20.26
C GLN A 117 4.07 5.59 19.99
N ASP A 118 4.59 4.37 20.14
CA ASP A 118 3.75 3.16 20.17
C ASP A 118 2.81 3.22 21.38
N VAL A 119 1.51 3.01 21.15
CA VAL A 119 0.49 3.09 22.21
C VAL A 119 -0.50 1.93 22.12
N ALA A 120 -0.97 1.48 23.28
CA ALA A 120 -1.84 0.30 23.37
C ALA A 120 -3.03 0.49 24.29
N LEU A 121 -4.23 0.25 23.76
CA LEU A 121 -5.48 0.14 24.50
C LEU A 121 -5.79 -1.33 24.78
N ASN A 122 -5.87 -1.70 26.06
CA ASN A 122 -6.23 -3.04 26.52
C ASN A 122 -7.60 -2.98 27.18
N VAL A 123 -8.58 -3.71 26.66
CA VAL A 123 -9.98 -3.56 27.10
C VAL A 123 -10.81 -4.81 26.80
N GLU A 124 -11.85 -5.09 27.57
CA GLU A 124 -12.79 -6.18 27.28
C GLU A 124 -13.93 -5.76 26.34
N TYR A 125 -14.49 -4.55 26.55
CA TYR A 125 -15.59 -4.00 25.74
C TYR A 125 -15.34 -2.54 25.39
N ILE A 126 -15.49 -2.17 24.12
CA ILE A 126 -15.52 -0.76 23.69
C ILE A 126 -16.94 -0.48 23.19
N VAL A 127 -17.56 0.61 23.65
CA VAL A 127 -18.90 1.02 23.24
C VAL A 127 -18.87 2.50 22.85
N ILE A 128 -19.18 2.80 21.60
CA ILE A 128 -19.16 4.17 21.05
C ILE A 128 -20.60 4.57 20.75
N VAL A 129 -21.06 5.67 21.36
CA VAL A 129 -22.45 6.12 21.32
C VAL A 129 -22.62 7.63 21.18
N ASN A 130 -23.81 8.05 20.76
CA ASN A 130 -24.28 9.44 20.69
C ASN A 130 -23.30 10.41 19.99
N GLY A 131 -22.71 10.00 18.87
CA GLY A 131 -21.74 10.79 18.12
C GLY A 131 -20.30 10.65 18.63
N GLY A 132 -20.04 9.72 19.55
CA GLY A 132 -18.68 9.42 20.02
C GLY A 132 -17.74 9.01 18.88
N GLN A 133 -16.45 9.30 19.02
CA GLN A 133 -15.43 9.04 18.01
C GLN A 133 -14.19 8.36 18.58
N LEU A 134 -13.76 7.29 17.94
CA LEU A 134 -12.44 6.67 18.14
C LEU A 134 -11.58 6.94 16.90
N GLN A 135 -10.47 7.64 17.07
CA GLN A 135 -9.59 8.06 15.97
C GLN A 135 -8.16 7.52 16.13
N VAL A 136 -7.60 6.96 15.06
CA VAL A 136 -6.19 6.54 14.96
C VAL A 136 -5.62 7.08 13.65
N GLY A 137 -4.87 8.18 13.70
CA GLY A 137 -4.45 8.90 12.48
C GLY A 137 -5.61 9.53 11.71
N THR A 138 -5.30 10.16 10.59
CA THR A 138 -6.27 10.77 9.66
C THR A 138 -5.85 10.51 8.21
N GLY A 139 -6.76 10.66 7.25
CA GLY A 139 -6.40 10.48 5.83
C GLY A 139 -5.30 11.43 5.33
N LEU A 140 -5.17 12.63 5.91
CA LEU A 140 -4.10 13.59 5.58
C LEU A 140 -2.82 13.35 6.37
N ASN A 141 -2.93 12.87 7.61
CA ASN A 141 -1.82 12.55 8.50
C ASN A 141 -2.01 11.13 9.04
N PRO A 142 -1.60 10.09 8.29
CA PRO A 142 -1.73 8.71 8.73
C PRO A 142 -0.88 8.44 9.97
N PHE A 143 -1.34 7.53 10.83
CA PHE A 143 -0.64 7.12 12.04
C PHE A 143 0.67 6.42 11.69
N GLN A 144 1.80 6.93 12.19
CA GLN A 144 3.15 6.49 11.84
C GLN A 144 3.71 5.43 12.80
N HIS A 145 3.29 5.44 14.07
CA HIS A 145 3.71 4.49 15.08
C HIS A 145 2.76 3.27 15.15
N ARG A 146 2.95 2.37 16.13
CA ARG A 146 2.04 1.23 16.33
C ARG A 146 0.95 1.55 17.36
N GLY A 147 -0.27 1.72 16.86
CA GLY A 147 -1.49 1.76 17.69
C GLY A 147 -2.09 0.38 17.84
N ILE A 148 -2.16 -0.16 19.05
CA ILE A 148 -2.63 -1.53 19.33
C ILE A 148 -3.90 -1.49 20.15
N ILE A 149 -5.00 -2.08 19.66
CA ILE A 149 -6.20 -2.34 20.45
C ILE A 149 -6.27 -3.84 20.74
N THR A 150 -6.02 -4.22 21.99
CA THR A 150 -6.13 -5.61 22.44
C THR A 150 -7.47 -5.82 23.13
N MET A 151 -8.35 -6.58 22.46
CA MET A 151 -9.64 -6.99 23.01
C MET A 151 -9.47 -8.25 23.88
N HIS A 152 -9.73 -8.14 25.18
CA HIS A 152 -9.69 -9.24 26.15
C HIS A 152 -11.07 -9.89 26.31
N GLY A 153 -11.11 -11.20 26.55
CA GLY A 153 -12.36 -11.94 26.75
C GLY A 153 -12.22 -13.44 26.53
N HIS A 154 -13.26 -14.18 26.92
CA HIS A 154 -13.37 -15.64 26.84
C HIS A 154 -14.77 -16.04 26.34
N LEU A 155 -14.94 -17.28 25.87
CA LEU A 155 -16.25 -17.91 25.57
C LEU A 155 -17.29 -17.83 26.71
N ARG A 156 -16.87 -17.50 27.94
CA ARG A 156 -17.75 -17.40 29.11
C ARG A 156 -17.89 -15.95 29.61
N SER A 157 -17.31 -15.00 28.87
CA SER A 157 -17.46 -13.58 29.18
C SER A 157 -18.93 -13.20 29.07
N ILE A 158 -19.35 -12.26 29.92
CA ILE A 158 -20.73 -11.78 29.96
C ILE A 158 -21.03 -11.10 28.62
N GLU A 159 -22.14 -11.47 28.00
CA GLU A 159 -22.57 -10.81 26.78
C GLU A 159 -23.27 -9.49 27.13
N LEU A 160 -22.85 -8.40 26.50
CA LEU A 160 -23.62 -7.17 26.49
C LEU A 160 -24.89 -7.41 25.67
N PRO A 161 -26.07 -6.98 26.13
CA PRO A 161 -27.28 -7.06 25.34
C PRO A 161 -27.06 -6.48 23.94
N ILE A 162 -27.46 -7.21 22.91
CA ILE A 162 -27.32 -6.85 21.48
C ILE A 162 -25.89 -6.98 20.92
N TYR A 163 -24.84 -6.77 21.72
CA TYR A 163 -23.46 -6.70 21.21
C TYR A 163 -22.61 -7.95 21.46
N GLY A 164 -23.00 -8.83 22.37
CA GLY A 164 -22.23 -10.02 22.70
C GLY A 164 -21.02 -9.72 23.59
N ALA A 165 -20.00 -10.60 23.54
CA ALA A 165 -18.78 -10.48 24.34
C ALA A 165 -17.56 -10.12 23.49
N LYS A 166 -16.55 -9.46 24.10
CA LYS A 166 -15.29 -9.06 23.45
C LYS A 166 -15.54 -8.23 22.18
N VAL A 167 -16.21 -7.10 22.35
CA VAL A 167 -16.80 -6.35 21.24
C VAL A 167 -16.35 -4.89 21.22
N LEU A 168 -16.07 -4.38 20.02
CA LEU A 168 -16.06 -2.95 19.73
C LEU A 168 -17.41 -2.63 19.08
N ALA A 169 -18.32 -2.08 19.87
CA ALA A 169 -19.67 -1.75 19.48
C ALA A 169 -19.76 -0.28 19.07
N LEU A 170 -20.29 -0.03 17.87
CA LEU A 170 -20.56 1.31 17.36
C LEU A 170 -22.07 1.50 17.21
N ARG A 171 -22.64 2.44 17.96
CA ARG A 171 -24.07 2.77 17.90
C ARG A 171 -24.24 4.29 17.91
N ASP A 172 -24.29 4.87 16.71
CA ASP A 172 -24.28 6.32 16.49
C ASP A 172 -22.93 6.94 16.91
N GLY A 173 -21.95 6.91 16.01
CA GLY A 173 -20.59 7.38 16.28
C GLY A 173 -19.67 7.13 15.09
N ILE A 174 -18.38 7.41 15.28
CA ILE A 174 -17.34 7.32 14.25
C ILE A 174 -16.18 6.45 14.76
N VAL A 175 -15.74 5.50 13.93
CA VAL A 175 -14.44 4.85 14.08
C VAL A 175 -13.62 5.22 12.86
N ASP A 176 -12.55 5.97 13.08
CA ASP A 176 -11.73 6.53 12.00
C ASP A 176 -10.27 6.11 12.20
N MET A 177 -9.78 5.20 11.36
CA MET A 177 -8.46 4.61 11.53
C MET A 177 -7.69 4.63 10.20
N HIS A 178 -6.61 5.40 10.19
CA HIS A 178 -5.73 5.61 9.05
C HIS A 178 -4.28 5.31 9.47
N GLY A 179 -3.77 4.15 9.10
CA GLY A 179 -2.34 3.85 9.17
C GLY A 179 -1.62 4.24 7.88
N THR A 180 -0.28 4.14 7.89
CA THR A 180 0.54 4.36 6.69
C THR A 180 -0.02 3.59 5.48
N PRO A 181 -0.29 4.27 4.35
CA PRO A 181 -0.85 3.63 3.17
C PRO A 181 0.02 2.49 2.67
N THR A 182 -0.61 1.38 2.30
CA THR A 182 0.00 0.25 1.60
C THR A 182 -0.73 0.05 0.28
N ILE A 183 0.00 -0.33 -0.77
CA ILE A 183 -0.56 -0.64 -2.09
C ILE A 183 -1.61 -1.76 -1.97
N ARG A 184 -1.39 -2.74 -1.07
CA ARG A 184 -2.35 -3.82 -0.80
C ARG A 184 -2.31 -4.26 0.66
N THR A 185 -3.46 -4.21 1.33
CA THR A 185 -3.59 -4.73 2.71
C THR A 185 -3.71 -6.25 2.78
N TRP A 186 -4.09 -6.92 1.70
CA TRP A 186 -4.21 -8.39 1.63
C TRP A 186 -3.98 -8.93 0.22
N THR A 187 -3.61 -10.20 0.13
CA THR A 187 -3.59 -10.97 -1.11
C THR A 187 -3.74 -12.47 -0.80
N GLN A 188 -3.80 -13.31 -1.83
CA GLN A 188 -3.90 -14.76 -1.69
C GLN A 188 -2.53 -15.41 -1.83
N LEU A 189 -2.37 -16.59 -1.25
CA LEU A 189 -1.22 -17.45 -1.54
C LEU A 189 -1.29 -17.92 -3.00
N GLY A 190 -0.21 -17.70 -3.75
CA GLY A 190 -0.05 -18.16 -5.13
C GLY A 190 0.13 -19.68 -5.24
N VAL A 191 0.61 -20.31 -4.17
CA VAL A 191 0.69 -21.77 -4.03
C VAL A 191 0.38 -22.16 -2.58
N THR A 192 -0.08 -23.40 -2.36
CA THR A 192 -0.31 -23.90 -1.01
C THR A 192 0.98 -23.88 -0.18
N ALA A 193 0.97 -23.17 0.95
CA ALA A 193 2.04 -23.25 1.94
C ALA A 193 1.91 -24.58 2.70
N LEU A 194 2.89 -25.46 2.53
CA LEU A 194 2.94 -26.73 3.26
C LEU A 194 3.43 -26.51 4.70
N ASN A 195 3.06 -27.41 5.60
CA ASN A 195 3.55 -27.40 6.98
C ASN A 195 5.09 -27.37 7.01
N GLY A 196 5.66 -26.44 7.78
CA GLY A 196 7.10 -26.23 7.88
C GLY A 196 7.70 -25.31 6.80
N SER A 197 6.89 -24.76 5.88
CA SER A 197 7.39 -23.77 4.93
C SER A 197 7.82 -22.49 5.64
N SER A 198 9.00 -21.96 5.26
CA SER A 198 9.49 -20.65 5.69
C SER A 198 9.28 -19.56 4.65
N THR A 199 8.75 -19.91 3.47
CA THR A 199 8.56 -19.02 2.33
C THR A 199 7.15 -19.19 1.79
N ILE A 200 6.52 -18.09 1.40
CA ILE A 200 5.22 -18.09 0.73
C ILE A 200 5.31 -17.34 -0.59
N THR A 201 4.61 -17.83 -1.61
CA THR A 201 4.42 -17.11 -2.86
C THR A 201 3.05 -16.44 -2.81
N LEU A 202 2.97 -15.19 -3.23
CA LEU A 202 1.73 -14.41 -3.28
C LEU A 202 1.22 -14.35 -4.71
N VAL A 203 -0.11 -14.28 -4.91
CA VAL A 203 -0.71 -14.10 -6.24
C VAL A 203 -0.40 -12.72 -6.79
N GLN A 204 -0.34 -11.71 -5.92
CA GLN A 204 -0.10 -10.31 -6.28
C GLN A 204 1.07 -9.77 -5.48
N PRO A 205 1.85 -8.82 -6.05
CA PRO A 205 2.90 -8.13 -5.32
C PRO A 205 2.32 -7.25 -4.20
N VAL A 206 3.12 -7.04 -3.17
CA VAL A 206 2.80 -6.26 -1.97
C VAL A 206 3.99 -5.38 -1.60
N ASP A 207 3.73 -4.27 -0.93
CA ASP A 207 4.72 -3.32 -0.39
C ASP A 207 4.86 -3.44 1.14
N TRP A 208 4.49 -4.59 1.69
CA TRP A 208 4.64 -4.86 3.12
C TRP A 208 6.10 -4.72 3.53
N ALA A 209 6.38 -4.01 4.63
CA ALA A 209 7.76 -3.84 5.07
C ALA A 209 8.34 -5.14 5.66
N ILE A 210 9.64 -5.37 5.49
CA ILE A 210 10.38 -6.35 6.29
C ILE A 210 10.12 -6.05 7.78
N ASP A 211 10.09 -7.09 8.59
CA ASP A 211 9.72 -7.07 10.00
C ASP A 211 8.24 -6.83 10.33
N SER A 212 7.38 -6.60 9.32
CA SER A 212 5.93 -6.56 9.51
C SER A 212 5.37 -7.93 9.90
N GLN A 213 4.34 -7.94 10.73
CA GLN A 213 3.55 -9.14 10.99
C GLN A 213 2.48 -9.30 9.92
N ILE A 214 2.34 -10.52 9.41
CA ILE A 214 1.29 -10.92 8.49
C ILE A 214 0.46 -12.04 9.12
N VAL A 215 -0.80 -12.12 8.72
CA VAL A 215 -1.68 -13.23 9.08
C VAL A 215 -1.94 -14.04 7.83
N ILE A 216 -1.62 -15.33 7.90
CA ILE A 216 -1.95 -16.30 6.86
C ILE A 216 -3.20 -17.01 7.33
N ALA A 217 -4.32 -16.74 6.65
CA ALA A 217 -5.61 -17.33 7.00
C ALA A 217 -5.81 -18.69 6.29
N THR A 218 -6.40 -19.63 7.01
CA THR A 218 -6.91 -20.87 6.42
C THR A 218 -8.01 -20.59 5.38
N THR A 219 -8.12 -21.46 4.37
CA THR A 219 -9.24 -21.46 3.40
C THR A 219 -10.23 -22.61 3.64
N GLY A 220 -10.08 -23.32 4.77
CA GLY A 220 -10.96 -24.40 5.18
C GLY A 220 -12.27 -23.93 5.82
N ASP A 221 -12.98 -24.86 6.44
CA ASP A 221 -14.25 -24.58 7.11
C ASP A 221 -14.08 -23.94 8.49
N ARG A 222 -15.18 -23.76 9.22
CA ARG A 222 -15.16 -23.15 10.56
C ARG A 222 -14.28 -23.87 11.59
N PHE A 223 -13.88 -25.12 11.34
CA PHE A 223 -13.02 -25.90 12.23
C PHE A 223 -11.53 -25.79 11.90
N SER A 224 -11.17 -25.19 10.75
CA SER A 224 -9.78 -25.03 10.33
C SER A 224 -9.13 -23.75 10.89
N GLN A 225 -9.85 -22.93 11.68
CA GLN A 225 -9.35 -21.65 12.21
C GLN A 225 -8.00 -21.76 12.95
N LYS A 226 -7.71 -22.93 13.53
CA LYS A 226 -6.43 -23.26 14.21
C LYS A 226 -5.23 -23.37 13.27
N GLU A 227 -5.46 -23.43 11.96
CA GLU A 227 -4.42 -23.49 10.92
C GLU A 227 -3.97 -22.10 10.49
N SER A 228 -4.70 -21.04 10.87
CA SER A 228 -4.26 -19.68 10.63
C SER A 228 -3.04 -19.36 11.48
N GLU A 229 -2.06 -18.68 10.89
CA GLU A 229 -0.80 -18.39 11.54
C GLU A 229 -0.41 -16.92 11.40
N VAL A 230 0.23 -16.39 12.43
CA VAL A 230 0.89 -15.08 12.38
C VAL A 230 2.37 -15.31 12.13
N ARG A 231 2.92 -14.61 11.15
CA ARG A 231 4.33 -14.70 10.76
C ARG A 231 4.92 -13.32 10.64
N ARG A 232 6.24 -13.22 10.77
CA ARG A 232 6.99 -11.99 10.55
C ARG A 232 7.71 -12.09 9.22
N ILE A 233 7.63 -11.05 8.40
CA ILE A 233 8.36 -10.99 7.14
C ILE A 233 9.84 -10.80 7.45
N THR A 234 10.69 -11.76 7.09
CA THR A 234 12.14 -11.65 7.26
C THR A 234 12.84 -11.16 5.99
N ASN A 235 12.25 -11.43 4.83
CA ASN A 235 12.76 -11.02 3.54
C ASN A 235 11.62 -11.03 2.51
N ILE A 236 11.75 -10.22 1.46
CA ILE A 236 10.85 -10.18 0.32
C ILE A 236 11.70 -10.43 -0.92
N SER A 237 11.39 -11.50 -1.65
CA SER A 237 12.07 -11.79 -2.91
C SER A 237 11.69 -10.74 -3.95
N SER A 238 12.70 -10.21 -4.64
CA SER A 238 12.55 -9.22 -5.72
C SER A 238 12.18 -9.87 -7.06
N ASP A 239 11.63 -11.08 -7.06
CA ASP A 239 11.55 -11.95 -8.22
C ASP A 239 10.54 -11.52 -9.28
N GLY A 240 9.79 -10.42 -9.06
CA GLY A 240 9.04 -9.71 -10.10
C GLY A 240 8.10 -10.60 -10.93
N LEU A 241 7.69 -11.73 -10.35
CA LEU A 241 6.94 -12.78 -11.03
C LEU A 241 5.47 -12.36 -11.12
N LEU A 242 5.01 -12.15 -12.34
CA LEU A 242 3.66 -11.75 -12.68
C LEU A 242 2.97 -12.92 -13.38
N THR A 243 2.12 -13.65 -12.65
CA THR A 243 1.38 -14.82 -13.19
C THR A 243 0.00 -14.46 -13.74
N ASN A 244 -0.44 -13.22 -13.56
CA ASN A 244 -1.65 -12.65 -14.15
C ASN A 244 -1.30 -11.33 -14.84
N PRO A 245 -1.49 -11.21 -16.17
CA PRO A 245 -1.10 -10.00 -16.89
C PRO A 245 -2.04 -8.82 -16.60
N ASN A 246 -3.22 -9.05 -16.00
CA ASN A 246 -4.15 -8.00 -15.57
C ASN A 246 -3.70 -7.23 -14.31
N ASN A 247 -2.43 -7.35 -13.93
CA ASN A 247 -1.84 -6.56 -12.85
C ASN A 247 -1.55 -5.13 -13.31
N ILE A 248 -1.60 -4.19 -12.37
CA ILE A 248 -1.18 -2.80 -12.55
C ILE A 248 0.26 -2.70 -12.06
N VAL A 249 1.20 -2.55 -12.98
CA VAL A 249 2.65 -2.47 -12.72
C VAL A 249 3.13 -1.14 -13.26
N GLU A 250 3.14 -0.11 -12.43
CA GLU A 250 3.50 1.24 -12.84
C GLU A 250 4.54 1.86 -11.91
N LEU A 251 5.46 2.66 -12.45
CA LEU A 251 6.41 3.46 -11.68
C LEU A 251 7.34 2.65 -10.77
N ASN A 252 7.64 1.40 -11.15
CA ASN A 252 8.51 0.52 -10.36
C ASN A 252 9.97 0.57 -10.84
N ALA A 253 10.89 0.18 -9.97
CA ALA A 253 12.29 -0.03 -10.29
C ALA A 253 12.75 -1.42 -9.81
N VAL A 254 13.25 -2.24 -10.72
CA VAL A 254 13.79 -3.58 -10.42
C VAL A 254 15.28 -3.61 -10.71
N ALA A 255 16.08 -4.13 -9.78
CA ALA A 255 17.53 -4.16 -9.92
C ALA A 255 18.18 -5.41 -9.32
N GLY A 256 19.31 -5.84 -9.90
CA GLY A 256 20.26 -6.74 -9.24
C GLY A 256 19.81 -8.20 -9.09
N THR A 257 18.96 -8.69 -9.99
CA THR A 257 18.45 -10.07 -9.93
C THR A 257 19.39 -11.05 -10.63
N THR A 258 19.38 -12.32 -10.22
CA THR A 258 20.23 -13.36 -10.83
C THR A 258 19.79 -13.72 -12.25
N HIS A 259 18.51 -13.59 -12.57
CA HIS A 259 17.95 -14.01 -13.86
C HIS A 259 16.94 -13.00 -14.43
N TYR A 260 15.82 -12.76 -13.75
CA TYR A 260 14.67 -12.03 -14.33
C TYR A 260 14.37 -10.76 -13.54
N GLY A 261 14.07 -9.65 -14.22
CA GLY A 261 13.53 -8.44 -13.59
C GLY A 261 12.02 -8.52 -13.46
N TYR A 262 11.31 -8.30 -14.57
CA TYR A 262 9.88 -8.56 -14.69
C TYR A 262 9.66 -9.84 -15.47
N TRP A 263 8.94 -10.80 -14.89
CA TRP A 263 8.65 -12.07 -15.56
C TRP A 263 7.15 -12.31 -15.69
N TYR A 264 6.63 -12.16 -16.91
CA TYR A 264 5.28 -12.55 -17.27
C TYR A 264 5.28 -14.03 -17.68
N ARG A 265 5.08 -14.91 -16.69
CA ARG A 265 4.96 -16.36 -16.91
C ARG A 265 3.51 -16.74 -17.19
N LEU A 266 3.14 -16.77 -18.46
CA LEU A 266 1.73 -16.89 -18.86
C LEU A 266 1.46 -18.26 -19.52
N GLY A 267 0.92 -19.18 -18.72
CA GLY A 267 0.52 -20.51 -19.20
C GLY A 267 -0.81 -20.50 -19.96
N ASP A 268 -1.05 -21.54 -20.75
CA ASP A 268 -2.34 -21.80 -21.40
C ASP A 268 -3.47 -22.06 -20.41
N LYS A 269 -3.14 -22.53 -19.21
CA LYS A 269 -4.08 -22.75 -18.12
C LYS A 269 -3.44 -22.36 -16.79
N PRO A 270 -4.25 -21.99 -15.79
CA PRO A 270 -3.73 -21.86 -14.43
C PRO A 270 -3.22 -23.22 -13.94
N GLU A 271 -2.07 -23.20 -13.29
CA GLU A 271 -1.46 -24.40 -12.71
C GLU A 271 -2.13 -24.75 -11.36
N GLY A 272 -1.97 -26.00 -10.92
CA GLY A 272 -2.47 -26.46 -9.62
C GLY A 272 -4.00 -26.53 -9.51
N LEU A 273 -4.53 -26.37 -8.30
CA LEU A 273 -5.96 -26.55 -8.00
C LEU A 273 -6.88 -25.51 -8.69
N SER A 274 -6.31 -24.39 -9.14
CA SER A 274 -7.02 -23.37 -9.92
C SER A 274 -7.51 -23.89 -11.27
N LEU A 275 -6.85 -24.90 -11.84
CA LEU A 275 -7.27 -25.58 -13.08
C LEU A 275 -8.68 -26.18 -12.96
N ALA A 276 -8.96 -26.82 -11.82
CA ALA A 276 -10.25 -27.48 -11.58
C ALA A 276 -11.38 -26.50 -11.23
N LYS A 277 -11.04 -25.30 -10.74
CA LYS A 277 -12.03 -24.28 -10.32
C LYS A 277 -12.37 -23.29 -11.42
N ASN A 278 -11.46 -23.06 -12.38
CA ASN A 278 -11.65 -22.07 -13.42
C ASN A 278 -11.08 -22.56 -14.76
N SER A 279 -11.74 -23.58 -15.32
CA SER A 279 -11.30 -24.25 -16.55
C SER A 279 -11.32 -23.36 -17.80
N ASP A 280 -12.08 -22.26 -17.78
CA ASP A 280 -12.14 -21.27 -18.87
C ASP A 280 -11.22 -20.05 -18.65
N TYR A 281 -10.44 -20.03 -17.57
CA TYR A 281 -9.40 -19.02 -17.37
C TYR A 281 -8.12 -19.42 -18.07
N CYS A 282 -7.60 -18.53 -18.92
CA CYS A 282 -6.35 -18.72 -19.66
C CYS A 282 -5.44 -17.51 -19.41
N PRO A 283 -4.41 -17.62 -18.55
CA PRO A 283 -3.51 -16.50 -18.22
C PRO A 283 -2.93 -15.80 -19.46
N ASN A 284 -2.51 -16.56 -20.47
CA ASN A 284 -2.01 -16.03 -21.74
C ASN A 284 -3.07 -15.33 -22.61
N ARG A 285 -4.37 -15.42 -22.29
CA ARG A 285 -5.46 -14.76 -23.00
C ARG A 285 -5.99 -13.53 -22.28
N GLN A 286 -5.61 -13.32 -21.02
CA GLN A 286 -6.08 -12.22 -20.19
C GLN A 286 -5.60 -10.85 -20.72
N PRO A 287 -6.44 -9.80 -20.66
CA PRO A 287 -6.00 -8.43 -20.91
C PRO A 287 -4.81 -8.03 -20.05
N LEU A 288 -3.91 -7.21 -20.59
CA LEU A 288 -2.86 -6.57 -19.81
C LEU A 288 -3.50 -5.45 -18.99
N GLY A 289 -3.22 -5.39 -17.69
CA GLY A 289 -3.76 -4.36 -16.79
C GLY A 289 -3.10 -3.01 -17.08
N SER A 290 -1.91 -2.80 -16.54
CA SER A 290 -1.04 -1.68 -16.93
C SER A 290 0.44 -2.03 -16.76
N PHE A 291 1.26 -1.57 -17.70
CA PHE A 291 2.72 -1.55 -17.58
C PHE A 291 3.20 -0.17 -18.03
N TYR A 292 3.45 0.73 -17.07
CA TYR A 292 3.73 2.13 -17.36
C TYR A 292 4.93 2.68 -16.57
N ASN A 293 5.90 3.29 -17.24
CA ASN A 293 7.03 3.99 -16.62
C ASN A 293 7.82 3.14 -15.61
N ASN A 294 8.10 1.88 -15.96
CA ASN A 294 8.91 0.99 -15.12
C ASN A 294 10.39 1.05 -15.54
N SER A 295 11.28 0.79 -14.59
CA SER A 295 12.72 0.68 -14.82
C SER A 295 13.27 -0.68 -14.40
N VAL A 296 14.22 -1.23 -15.16
CA VAL A 296 14.88 -2.49 -14.83
C VAL A 296 16.35 -2.49 -15.19
N HIS A 297 17.20 -2.91 -14.25
CA HIS A 297 18.63 -3.00 -14.53
C HIS A 297 19.42 -4.06 -13.78
N SER A 298 20.63 -4.32 -14.26
CA SER A 298 21.58 -5.23 -13.58
C SER A 298 21.00 -6.63 -13.33
N THR A 299 20.17 -7.13 -14.24
CA THR A 299 19.62 -8.49 -14.18
C THR A 299 20.46 -9.47 -14.99
N GLY A 300 20.73 -10.65 -14.44
CA GLY A 300 21.64 -11.63 -15.03
C GLY A 300 21.15 -12.29 -16.32
N ARG A 301 19.86 -12.18 -16.68
CA ARG A 301 19.31 -12.79 -17.91
C ARG A 301 18.36 -11.88 -18.69
N PHE A 302 17.23 -11.47 -18.12
CA PHE A 302 16.21 -10.67 -18.80
C PHE A 302 15.69 -9.55 -17.91
N GLY A 303 15.68 -8.31 -18.41
CA GLY A 303 15.04 -7.19 -17.75
C GLY A 303 13.51 -7.38 -17.71
N VAL A 304 12.91 -7.65 -18.87
CA VAL A 304 11.51 -8.09 -19.00
C VAL A 304 11.47 -9.38 -19.82
N TRP A 305 10.74 -10.37 -19.33
CA TRP A 305 10.55 -11.63 -20.05
C TRP A 305 9.08 -12.01 -20.12
N VAL A 306 8.55 -12.13 -21.33
CA VAL A 306 7.19 -12.64 -21.60
C VAL A 306 7.33 -14.03 -22.23
N TYR A 307 6.96 -15.06 -21.46
CA TYR A 307 7.16 -16.47 -21.81
C TYR A 307 6.12 -17.35 -21.10
N PRO A 308 5.67 -18.48 -21.68
CA PRO A 308 5.98 -19.03 -23.00
C PRO A 308 5.32 -18.30 -24.16
N GLU A 309 4.06 -17.88 -24.01
CA GLU A 309 3.30 -17.17 -25.02
C GLU A 309 2.37 -16.15 -24.34
N TYR A 310 2.16 -14.99 -24.97
CA TYR A 310 1.11 -14.06 -24.61
C TYR A 310 0.26 -13.66 -25.82
N ALA A 311 -1.04 -13.93 -25.73
CA ALA A 311 -2.03 -13.75 -26.79
C ALA A 311 -3.33 -13.15 -26.25
N PRO A 312 -3.28 -11.91 -25.74
CA PRO A 312 -4.42 -11.29 -25.07
C PRO A 312 -5.65 -11.18 -25.97
N THR A 313 -6.82 -11.36 -25.38
CA THR A 313 -8.12 -11.24 -26.05
C THR A 313 -9.06 -10.37 -25.23
N ILE A 314 -10.05 -9.76 -25.88
CA ILE A 314 -11.02 -8.88 -25.21
C ILE A 314 -11.75 -9.62 -24.08
N MET A 315 -12.10 -10.89 -24.31
CA MET A 315 -12.84 -11.69 -23.34
C MET A 315 -11.97 -12.26 -22.22
N GLY A 316 -10.65 -12.34 -22.41
CA GLY A 316 -9.72 -12.95 -21.45
C GLY A 316 -9.80 -14.48 -21.32
N ASN A 317 -10.88 -15.10 -21.77
CA ASN A 317 -11.12 -16.52 -21.60
C ASN A 317 -10.42 -17.39 -22.65
N CYS A 318 -10.46 -18.71 -22.45
CA CYS A 318 -9.75 -19.66 -23.28
C CYS A 318 -10.28 -19.79 -24.71
N SER A 319 -11.55 -19.44 -24.91
CA SER A 319 -12.23 -19.48 -26.22
C SER A 319 -12.21 -18.13 -26.94
N GLY A 320 -11.53 -17.12 -26.40
CA GLY A 320 -11.45 -15.78 -26.97
C GLY A 320 -10.82 -15.78 -28.36
N LEU A 321 -11.54 -15.23 -29.34
CA LEU A 321 -11.08 -15.14 -30.74
C LEU A 321 -10.68 -13.72 -31.16
N TYR A 322 -11.11 -12.70 -30.41
CA TYR A 322 -10.85 -11.30 -30.73
C TYR A 322 -9.62 -10.81 -29.97
N PRO A 323 -8.51 -10.53 -30.67
CA PRO A 323 -7.27 -10.11 -30.02
C PRO A 323 -7.46 -8.76 -29.33
N MET A 324 -6.72 -8.57 -28.25
CA MET A 324 -6.63 -7.31 -27.53
C MET A 324 -5.18 -6.84 -27.52
N LYS A 325 -4.98 -5.54 -27.62
CA LYS A 325 -3.67 -4.91 -27.55
C LYS A 325 -3.14 -4.93 -26.12
N ALA A 326 -1.91 -5.39 -25.93
CA ALA A 326 -1.18 -5.27 -24.67
C ALA A 326 0.02 -4.34 -24.84
N THR A 327 0.04 -3.23 -24.11
CA THR A 327 1.06 -2.18 -24.26
C THR A 327 2.00 -2.15 -23.05
N PHE A 328 3.30 -2.33 -23.30
CA PHE A 328 4.38 -2.05 -22.37
C PHE A 328 4.89 -0.63 -22.66
N ASP A 329 4.52 0.32 -21.82
CA ASP A 329 4.73 1.75 -22.06
C ASP A 329 5.76 2.34 -21.07
N GLY A 330 6.70 3.15 -21.57
CA GLY A 330 7.65 3.88 -20.73
C GLY A 330 8.75 3.02 -20.09
N LEU A 331 9.07 1.84 -20.63
CA LEU A 331 10.11 0.96 -20.05
C LEU A 331 11.50 1.59 -20.18
N THR A 332 12.22 1.76 -19.06
CA THR A 332 13.66 2.07 -19.07
C THR A 332 14.48 0.83 -18.68
N SER A 333 15.30 0.28 -19.59
CA SER A 333 16.02 -0.99 -19.36
C SER A 333 17.51 -0.90 -19.69
N TRP A 334 18.38 -1.19 -18.71
CA TRP A 334 19.84 -1.17 -18.90
C TRP A 334 20.63 -2.17 -18.07
N LYS A 335 21.87 -2.47 -18.44
CA LYS A 335 22.78 -3.40 -17.74
C LYS A 335 22.18 -4.78 -17.46
N ASN A 336 21.20 -5.19 -18.24
CA ASN A 336 20.69 -6.55 -18.20
C ASN A 336 21.46 -7.38 -19.22
N ASN A 337 21.40 -8.70 -19.12
CA ASN A 337 21.89 -9.52 -20.24
C ASN A 337 21.00 -9.27 -21.48
N ARG A 338 19.67 -9.35 -21.35
CA ARG A 338 18.70 -8.95 -22.38
C ARG A 338 17.73 -7.91 -21.80
N GLY A 339 17.39 -6.87 -22.56
CA GLY A 339 16.50 -5.81 -22.09
C GLY A 339 15.05 -6.29 -21.92
N ILE A 340 14.31 -6.42 -23.02
CA ILE A 340 12.97 -7.01 -23.05
C ILE A 340 12.88 -8.09 -24.13
N GLU A 341 12.48 -9.30 -23.74
CA GLU A 341 12.25 -10.42 -24.66
C GLU A 341 10.79 -10.87 -24.63
N ILE A 342 10.18 -10.92 -25.81
CA ILE A 342 8.81 -11.35 -26.04
C ILE A 342 8.82 -12.66 -26.83
N VAL A 343 8.39 -13.75 -26.21
CA VAL A 343 8.43 -15.10 -26.80
C VAL A 343 7.04 -15.52 -27.26
N MET A 344 6.95 -16.00 -28.51
CA MET A 344 5.76 -16.59 -29.14
C MET A 344 4.46 -15.79 -28.97
N SER A 345 4.56 -14.48 -28.76
CA SER A 345 3.43 -13.62 -28.40
C SER A 345 2.90 -12.81 -29.58
N ARG A 346 1.68 -12.27 -29.43
CA ARG A 346 0.96 -11.51 -30.46
C ARG A 346 0.28 -10.29 -29.84
N THR A 347 0.07 -9.25 -30.67
CA THR A 347 -0.58 -7.98 -30.29
C THR A 347 0.07 -7.27 -29.10
N ILE A 348 1.40 -7.42 -28.97
CA ILE A 348 2.21 -6.78 -27.94
C ILE A 348 2.85 -5.51 -28.50
N GLN A 349 2.63 -4.39 -27.83
CA GLN A 349 3.23 -3.10 -28.19
C GLN A 349 4.25 -2.70 -27.15
N ILE A 350 5.42 -2.24 -27.59
CA ILE A 350 6.42 -1.60 -26.75
C ILE A 350 6.47 -0.14 -27.16
N LYS A 351 6.11 0.76 -26.24
CA LYS A 351 6.01 2.20 -26.49
C LYS A 351 6.86 3.00 -25.54
N ASN A 352 7.38 4.12 -26.01
CA ASN A 352 8.14 5.08 -25.20
C ASN A 352 9.27 4.43 -24.39
N ALA A 353 9.85 3.33 -24.88
CA ALA A 353 10.87 2.60 -24.15
C ALA A 353 12.25 3.23 -24.37
N VAL A 354 13.08 3.26 -23.33
CA VAL A 354 14.48 3.67 -23.40
C VAL A 354 15.34 2.46 -23.01
N VAL A 355 15.95 1.82 -23.99
CA VAL A 355 16.69 0.56 -23.79
C VAL A 355 18.15 0.74 -24.23
N PHE A 356 19.09 0.56 -23.31
CA PHE A 356 20.51 0.83 -23.56
C PHE A 356 21.43 -0.05 -22.71
N ASP A 357 22.68 -0.26 -23.13
CA ASP A 357 23.72 -0.95 -22.33
C ASP A 357 23.28 -2.35 -21.83
N ASN A 358 22.64 -3.16 -22.69
CA ASN A 358 22.28 -4.56 -22.38
C ASN A 358 23.25 -5.50 -23.11
N ALA A 359 23.66 -6.61 -22.50
CA ALA A 359 24.82 -7.38 -22.98
C ALA A 359 24.60 -8.19 -24.30
N ASP A 360 23.39 -8.68 -24.54
CA ASP A 360 23.00 -9.49 -25.71
C ASP A 360 22.14 -8.65 -26.68
N PHE A 361 20.94 -8.24 -26.24
CA PHE A 361 20.08 -7.34 -27.02
C PHE A 361 19.20 -6.44 -26.16
N GLY A 362 18.76 -5.32 -26.74
CA GLY A 362 17.82 -4.40 -26.10
C GLY A 362 16.37 -4.92 -26.15
N ILE A 363 15.85 -5.15 -27.35
CA ILE A 363 14.48 -5.67 -27.57
C ILE A 363 14.53 -6.86 -28.51
N GLY A 364 13.94 -7.98 -28.08
CA GLY A 364 13.88 -9.23 -28.85
C GLY A 364 12.47 -9.79 -28.96
N TYR A 365 12.09 -10.18 -30.18
CA TYR A 365 10.90 -10.98 -30.46
C TYR A 365 11.32 -12.36 -30.98
N ILE A 366 10.84 -13.41 -30.33
CA ILE A 366 11.17 -14.81 -30.66
C ILE A 366 9.91 -15.52 -31.18
N THR A 367 9.94 -16.07 -32.38
CA THR A 367 8.79 -16.78 -33.00
C THR A 367 9.22 -18.05 -33.71
N ALA A 368 8.60 -19.20 -33.45
CA ALA A 368 8.86 -20.43 -34.22
C ALA A 368 7.96 -20.56 -35.47
N PHE A 369 8.48 -21.13 -36.57
CA PHE A 369 7.75 -21.28 -37.84
C PHE A 369 6.56 -22.26 -37.76
N ASP A 370 6.69 -23.32 -36.97
CA ASP A 370 5.67 -24.37 -36.79
C ASP A 370 4.50 -23.92 -35.88
N HIS A 371 4.77 -23.01 -34.93
CA HIS A 371 3.79 -22.44 -34.00
C HIS A 371 2.61 -21.73 -34.71
N GLN A 372 2.80 -21.25 -35.95
CA GLN A 372 1.73 -20.59 -36.71
C GLN A 372 0.76 -21.57 -37.36
N THR A 373 1.17 -22.82 -37.58
CA THR A 373 0.39 -23.80 -38.37
C THR A 373 -0.79 -24.39 -37.61
N THR A 374 -0.71 -24.44 -36.28
CA THR A 374 -1.77 -24.93 -35.37
C THR A 374 -2.73 -23.82 -34.91
N ASN A 375 -2.40 -22.55 -35.16
CA ASN A 375 -3.18 -21.40 -34.72
C ASN A 375 -4.25 -20.97 -35.75
N PRO A 376 -5.45 -20.55 -35.30
CA PRO A 376 -6.46 -19.93 -36.16
C PRO A 376 -5.89 -18.70 -36.90
N LEU A 377 -6.33 -18.45 -38.12
CA LEU A 377 -5.80 -17.38 -38.98
C LEU A 377 -5.79 -15.99 -38.32
N HIS A 378 -6.86 -15.64 -37.60
CA HIS A 378 -7.02 -14.35 -36.89
C HIS A 378 -6.11 -14.17 -35.68
N LEU A 379 -5.34 -15.20 -35.38
CA LEU A 379 -4.59 -15.39 -34.15
C LEU A 379 -3.10 -15.62 -34.45
N ARG A 380 -2.66 -15.47 -35.71
CA ARG A 380 -1.26 -15.64 -36.11
C ARG A 380 -0.47 -14.33 -35.88
N THR A 381 0.81 -14.46 -35.56
CA THR A 381 1.77 -13.37 -35.29
C THR A 381 2.11 -12.49 -36.51
N ALA A 382 1.38 -12.63 -37.63
CA ALA A 382 1.73 -12.01 -38.91
C ALA A 382 1.19 -10.59 -39.12
N PHE A 383 0.49 -10.02 -38.13
CA PHE A 383 -0.06 -8.66 -38.24
C PHE A 383 0.82 -7.67 -37.47
N TYR A 384 1.72 -6.98 -38.19
CA TYR A 384 2.32 -5.73 -37.72
C TYR A 384 1.33 -4.61 -38.06
N ASP A 385 0.66 -4.10 -37.04
CA ASP A 385 -0.34 -3.05 -37.14
C ASP A 385 -0.21 -2.15 -35.91
N VAL A 386 -0.10 -0.85 -36.11
CA VAL A 386 0.01 0.14 -35.03
C VAL A 386 -1.26 0.21 -34.18
N ASP A 387 -2.40 -0.18 -34.76
CA ASP A 387 -3.70 -0.16 -34.10
C ASP A 387 -3.98 -1.49 -33.38
N ASN A 388 -3.75 -2.62 -34.06
CA ASN A 388 -4.16 -3.95 -33.56
C ASN A 388 -3.05 -5.02 -33.54
N GLY A 389 -1.82 -4.71 -33.91
CA GLY A 389 -0.72 -5.66 -34.07
C GLY A 389 0.44 -5.42 -33.11
N SER A 390 1.48 -6.24 -33.25
CA SER A 390 2.71 -6.06 -32.49
C SER A 390 3.53 -4.90 -33.07
N VAL A 391 4.00 -3.98 -32.23
CA VAL A 391 4.79 -2.81 -32.68
C VAL A 391 5.78 -2.36 -31.62
N ILE A 392 6.90 -1.79 -32.06
CA ILE A 392 7.78 -0.97 -31.22
C ILE A 392 7.63 0.46 -31.75
N SER A 393 7.15 1.40 -30.94
CA SER A 393 6.99 2.80 -31.34
C SER A 393 7.56 3.75 -30.29
N ASP A 394 7.94 4.95 -30.74
CA ASP A 394 8.35 6.06 -29.87
C ASP A 394 9.48 5.71 -28.89
N SER A 395 10.26 4.67 -29.21
CA SER A 395 11.26 4.08 -28.32
C SER A 395 12.66 4.44 -28.76
N VAL A 396 13.53 4.73 -27.78
CA VAL A 396 14.95 5.00 -27.95
C VAL A 396 15.73 3.73 -27.61
N ILE A 397 16.48 3.21 -28.57
CA ILE A 397 17.28 2.00 -28.40
C ILE A 397 18.71 2.37 -28.73
N VAL A 398 19.60 2.26 -27.74
CA VAL A 398 21.03 2.63 -27.85
C VAL A 398 21.87 1.39 -27.66
N GLY A 399 22.69 1.07 -28.66
CA GLY A 399 23.63 -0.04 -28.58
C GLY A 399 24.69 0.00 -29.69
N ASP A 400 25.73 -0.80 -29.54
CA ASP A 400 26.81 -0.95 -30.50
C ASP A 400 26.33 -1.77 -31.71
N ALA A 401 26.60 -1.26 -32.92
CA ALA A 401 26.21 -1.85 -34.20
C ALA A 401 27.12 -3.03 -34.62
N GLY A 402 27.76 -3.68 -33.64
CA GLY A 402 28.61 -4.84 -33.86
C GLY A 402 27.81 -6.02 -34.44
N ILE A 403 28.42 -6.74 -35.38
CA ILE A 403 27.87 -8.00 -35.89
C ILE A 403 27.84 -8.99 -34.72
N SER A 404 26.67 -9.50 -34.36
CA SER A 404 26.56 -10.59 -33.39
C SER A 404 27.38 -11.78 -33.89
N SER A 405 28.26 -12.33 -33.05
CA SER A 405 29.01 -13.56 -33.34
C SER A 405 28.11 -14.80 -33.31
N ASP A 406 26.91 -14.67 -32.75
CA ASP A 406 25.93 -15.74 -32.73
C ASP A 406 25.11 -15.71 -34.02
N PRO A 407 24.95 -16.86 -34.71
CA PRO A 407 24.13 -16.92 -35.91
C PRO A 407 22.72 -16.47 -35.58
N ILE A 408 22.18 -15.53 -36.37
CA ILE A 408 20.75 -15.21 -36.37
C ILE A 408 20.03 -16.52 -36.72
N VAL A 409 19.49 -17.17 -35.70
CA VAL A 409 18.65 -18.35 -35.86
C VAL A 409 17.41 -17.88 -36.64
N PRO A 410 16.89 -18.64 -37.62
CA PRO A 410 15.79 -18.20 -38.52
C PRO A 410 14.47 -17.73 -37.84
N ILE A 411 14.41 -17.73 -36.51
CA ILE A 411 13.24 -17.52 -35.65
C ILE A 411 13.36 -16.29 -34.73
N THR A 412 14.45 -15.52 -34.83
CA THR A 412 14.75 -14.40 -33.94
C THR A 412 14.86 -13.08 -34.71
N ALA A 413 14.07 -12.08 -34.34
CA ALA A 413 14.23 -10.70 -34.78
C ALA A 413 14.42 -9.80 -33.55
N GLY A 414 15.55 -9.10 -33.46
CA GLY A 414 15.84 -8.22 -32.34
C GLY A 414 16.73 -7.06 -32.75
N LEU A 415 16.59 -5.93 -32.07
CA LEU A 415 17.52 -4.81 -32.17
C LEU A 415 18.67 -5.10 -31.21
N VAL A 416 19.75 -5.63 -31.81
CA VAL A 416 21.00 -5.96 -31.11
C VAL A 416 21.69 -4.64 -30.77
N GLY A 417 22.05 -4.51 -29.51
CA GLY A 417 22.85 -3.41 -29.01
C GLY A 417 23.81 -3.99 -28.00
N LYS A 418 25.09 -4.04 -28.34
CA LYS A 418 26.15 -4.37 -27.38
C LYS A 418 26.64 -3.13 -26.64
#